data_AF-A0A9D6RRJ5-F1
#
_entry.id   AF-A0A9D6RRJ5-F1
#
_cell.length_a   1.000
_cell.length_b   1.000
_cell.length_c   1.000
_cell.angle_alpha   90.00
_cell.angle_beta   90.00
_cell.angle_gamma   90.00
#
_symmetry.space_group_name_H-M   'P 1'
#
loop_
_entity.id
_entity.type
_entity.pdbx_description
1 polymer ?
#
loop_
_entity_poly.entity_id
_entity_poly.type
_entity_poly.pdbx_seq_one_letter_code
_entity_poly.pdbx_strand_id
1 'polypeptide(L)'
;MDATLVMLKAKIDHIKREMVEIERLCEELAGQREPSAGEHLQARLEQGRQEKETLRRIANQTLAEMGIHCLPVPAEELQRMMLECGIKPEENLFSRGIIEMREE
;
A
#
# COMPACT_ATOMS: atom_id res chain seq x y z
N MET A 1 19.28 55.54 -11.81
CA MET A 1 18.00 54.90 -12.19
C MET A 1 18.20 53.68 -13.08
N ASP A 2 19.29 53.57 -13.84
CA ASP A 2 19.53 52.44 -14.75
C ASP A 2 19.75 51.08 -14.06
N ALA A 3 20.45 51.03 -12.93
CA ALA A 3 20.75 49.75 -12.26
C ALA A 3 19.48 49.01 -11.79
N THR A 4 18.50 49.74 -11.26
CA THR A 4 17.22 49.17 -10.80
C THR A 4 16.40 48.64 -11.98
N LEU A 5 16.37 49.35 -13.11
CA LEU A 5 15.68 48.91 -14.32
C LEU A 5 16.31 47.65 -14.93
N VAL A 6 17.64 47.58 -14.94
CA VAL A 6 18.39 46.39 -15.41
C VAL A 6 18.07 45.18 -14.54
N MET A 7 18.07 45.34 -13.21
CA MET A 7 17.69 44.26 -12.29
C MET A 7 16.24 43.81 -12.47
N LEU A 8 15.31 44.76 -12.66
CA LEU A 8 13.90 44.43 -12.88
C LEU A 8 13.73 43.61 -14.16
N LYS A 9 14.40 44.01 -15.24
CA LYS A 9 14.38 43.30 -16.51
C LYS A 9 14.92 41.87 -16.38
N ALA A 10 16.05 41.70 -15.69
CA ALA A 10 16.62 40.37 -15.44
C ALA A 10 15.67 39.46 -14.65
N LYS A 11 14.96 40.01 -13.65
CA LYS A 11 13.94 39.26 -12.89
C LYS A 11 12.74 38.90 -13.75
N ILE A 12 12.24 39.82 -14.58
CA ILE A 12 11.15 39.55 -15.51
C ILE A 12 11.54 38.44 -16.50
N ASP A 13 12.75 38.48 -17.04
CA ASP A 13 13.23 37.46 -17.97
C ASP A 13 13.41 36.10 -17.30
N HIS A 14 13.78 36.08 -16.01
CA HIS A 14 13.84 34.85 -15.23
C HIS A 14 12.45 34.25 -15.00
N ILE A 15 11.49 35.05 -14.53
CA ILE A 15 10.11 34.60 -14.29
C ILE A 15 9.49 34.06 -15.59
N LYS A 16 9.73 34.73 -16.73
CA LYS A 16 9.26 34.24 -18.03
C LYS A 16 9.79 32.86 -18.38
N ARG A 17 11.06 32.56 -18.07
CA ARG A 17 11.63 31.22 -18.29
C ARG A 17 10.98 30.18 -17.39
N GLU A 18 10.77 30.51 -16.12
CA GLU A 18 10.10 29.61 -15.17
C GLU A 18 8.65 29.33 -15.60
N MET A 19 7.92 30.34 -16.11
CA MET A 19 6.56 30.14 -16.62
C MET A 19 6.53 29.16 -17.80
N VAL A 20 7.46 29.28 -18.75
CA VAL A 20 7.56 28.35 -19.89
C VAL A 20 7.86 26.91 -19.43
N GLU A 21 8.72 26.77 -18.41
CA GLU A 21 9.04 25.46 -17.84
C GLU A 21 7.82 24.83 -17.14
N ILE A 22 7.07 25.62 -16.39
CA ILE A 22 5.83 25.17 -15.73
C ILE A 22 4.78 24.79 -16.77
N GLU A 23 4.60 25.59 -17.82
CA GLU A 23 3.67 25.27 -18.92
C GLU A 23 4.02 23.92 -19.56
N ARG A 24 5.29 23.68 -19.86
CA ARG A 24 5.76 22.38 -20.40
C ARG A 24 5.45 21.23 -19.44
N LEU A 25 5.70 21.39 -18.14
CA LEU A 25 5.41 20.35 -17.14
C LEU A 25 3.90 20.08 -17.02
N CYS A 26 3.08 21.12 -17.09
CA CYS A 26 1.63 20.99 -17.10
C CYS A 26 1.13 20.24 -18.35
N GLU A 27 1.69 20.49 -19.52
CA GLU A 27 1.38 19.75 -20.75
C GLU A 27 1.78 18.27 -20.64
N GLU A 28 2.96 18.00 -20.08
CA GLU A 28 3.44 16.63 -19.83
C GLU A 28 2.55 15.87 -18.85
N LEU A 29 2.09 16.53 -17.79
CA LEU A 29 1.17 15.95 -16.81
C LEU A 29 -0.25 15.81 -17.37
N ALA A 30 -0.73 16.75 -18.17
CA ALA A 30 -2.04 16.66 -18.83
C ALA A 30 -2.10 15.50 -19.84
N GLY A 31 -0.96 15.13 -20.43
CA GLY A 31 -0.84 13.95 -21.30
C GLY A 31 -0.75 12.62 -20.55
N GLN A 32 -0.55 12.63 -19.23
CA GLN A 32 -0.50 11.40 -18.43
C GLN A 32 -1.92 10.95 -18.10
N ARG A 33 -2.24 9.72 -18.54
CA ARG A 33 -3.47 9.05 -18.12
C ARG A 33 -3.40 8.81 -16.61
N GLU A 34 -4.38 9.32 -15.86
CA GLU A 34 -4.54 8.92 -14.46
C GLU A 34 -4.81 7.41 -14.38
N PRO A 35 -4.12 6.68 -13.49
CA PRO A 35 -4.42 5.29 -13.26
C PRO A 35 -5.86 5.15 -12.77
N SER A 36 -6.56 4.15 -13.28
CA SER A 36 -7.87 3.78 -12.78
C SER A 36 -7.78 3.31 -11.32
N ALA A 37 -8.91 3.35 -10.60
CA ALA A 37 -8.99 2.82 -9.24
C ALA A 37 -8.53 1.35 -9.15
N GLY A 38 -8.77 0.55 -10.20
CA GLY A 38 -8.29 -0.84 -10.28
C GLY A 38 -6.77 -0.94 -10.40
N GLU A 39 -6.14 -0.09 -11.21
CA GLU A 39 -4.68 -0.04 -11.36
C GLU A 39 -4.01 0.41 -10.04
N HIS A 40 -4.59 1.39 -9.35
CA HIS A 40 -4.13 1.80 -8.01
C HIS A 40 -4.24 0.68 -6.98
N LEU A 41 -5.36 -0.05 -6.97
CA LEU A 41 -5.56 -1.18 -6.06
C LEU A 41 -4.54 -2.28 -6.35
N GLN A 42 -4.34 -2.63 -7.62
CA GLN A 42 -3.40 -3.67 -8.01
C GLN A 42 -1.97 -3.30 -7.61
N ALA A 43 -1.53 -2.08 -7.89
CA ALA A 43 -0.20 -1.59 -7.49
C ALA A 43 -0.01 -1.67 -5.96
N ARG A 44 -1.04 -1.30 -5.18
CA ARG A 44 -1.00 -1.39 -3.72
C ARG A 44 -0.93 -2.83 -3.21
N LEU A 45 -1.64 -3.76 -3.86
CA LEU A 45 -1.58 -5.18 -3.52
C LEU A 45 -0.20 -5.78 -3.84
N GLU A 46 0.38 -5.43 -4.98
CA GLU A 46 1.72 -5.88 -5.40
C GLU A 46 2.80 -5.36 -4.45
N GLN A 47 2.76 -4.06 -4.13
CA GLN A 47 3.65 -3.46 -3.13
C GLN A 47 3.51 -4.17 -1.77
N GLY A 48 2.28 -4.36 -1.30
CA GLY A 48 2.03 -5.04 -0.03
C GLY A 48 2.51 -6.50 -0.01
N ARG A 49 2.52 -7.19 -1.15
CA ARG A 49 3.10 -8.55 -1.26
C ARG A 49 4.61 -8.53 -1.08
N GLN A 50 5.31 -7.60 -1.74
CA GLN A 50 6.77 -7.48 -1.66
C GLN A 50 7.23 -7.12 -0.24
N GLU A 51 6.54 -6.17 0.40
CA GLU A 51 6.79 -5.78 1.78
C GLU A 51 6.57 -6.95 2.75
N LYS A 52 5.45 -7.67 2.59
CA LYS A 52 5.14 -8.86 3.41
C LYS A 52 6.16 -9.96 3.26
N GLU A 53 6.72 -10.18 2.07
CA GLU A 53 7.74 -11.21 1.87
C GLU A 53 9.02 -10.90 2.66
N THR A 54 9.43 -9.64 2.67
CA THR A 54 10.57 -9.18 3.45
C THR A 54 10.32 -9.37 4.94
N LEU A 55 9.16 -8.95 5.43
CA LEU A 55 8.76 -9.12 6.83
C LEU A 55 8.67 -10.59 7.22
N ARG A 56 8.11 -11.46 6.36
CA ARG A 56 8.00 -12.89 6.59
C ARG A 56 9.37 -13.53 6.81
N ARG A 57 10.35 -13.18 5.98
CA ARG A 57 11.72 -13.68 6.13
C ARG A 57 12.34 -13.28 7.46
N ILE A 58 12.24 -12.01 7.83
CA ILE A 58 12.79 -11.49 9.10
C ILE A 58 12.10 -12.17 10.28
N ALA A 59 10.76 -12.23 10.27
CA ALA A 59 9.99 -12.87 11.33
C ALA A 59 10.36 -14.35 11.50
N ASN A 60 10.46 -15.10 10.40
CA ASN A 60 10.85 -16.52 10.44
C ASN A 60 12.25 -16.71 11.01
N GLN A 61 13.20 -15.84 10.65
CA GLN A 61 14.55 -15.89 11.20
C GLN A 61 14.55 -15.62 12.70
N THR A 62 13.88 -14.55 13.14
CA THR A 62 13.79 -14.19 14.57
C THR A 62 13.12 -15.29 15.39
N LEU A 63 12.02 -15.87 14.89
CA LEU A 63 11.35 -16.99 15.55
C LEU A 63 12.28 -18.22 15.64
N ALA A 64 13.02 -18.54 14.58
CA ALA A 64 13.97 -19.65 14.60
C ALA A 64 15.12 -19.42 15.61
N GLU A 65 15.63 -18.19 15.72
CA GLU A 65 16.64 -17.82 16.73
C GLU A 65 16.11 -17.96 18.17
N MET A 66 14.79 -17.81 18.37
CA MET A 66 14.12 -18.09 19.64
C MET A 66 13.81 -19.58 19.87
N GLY A 67 14.19 -20.46 18.95
CA GLY A 67 13.86 -21.89 18.98
C GLY A 67 12.39 -22.19 18.63
N ILE A 68 11.66 -21.20 18.10
CA ILE A 68 10.26 -21.35 17.71
C ILE A 68 10.24 -21.86 16.26
N HIS A 69 9.84 -23.11 16.11
CA HIS A 69 9.60 -23.72 14.80
C HIS A 69 8.09 -23.96 14.64
N CYS A 70 7.41 -23.02 14.01
CA CYS A 70 5.99 -23.17 13.68
C CYS A 70 5.84 -23.87 12.34
N LEU A 71 5.21 -25.04 12.32
CA LEU A 71 4.66 -25.60 11.09
C LEU A 71 3.27 -24.99 10.87
N PRO A 72 2.91 -24.63 9.63
CA PRO A 72 1.55 -24.20 9.34
C PRO A 72 0.59 -25.34 9.66
N VAL A 73 -0.45 -25.04 10.44
CA VAL A 73 -1.51 -25.99 10.79
C VAL A 73 -2.57 -25.97 9.68
N PRO A 74 -2.96 -27.13 9.13
CA PRO A 74 -4.08 -27.22 8.19
C PRO A 74 -5.36 -26.60 8.76
N ALA A 75 -6.22 -26.06 7.90
CA ALA A 75 -7.42 -25.34 8.33
C ALA A 75 -8.35 -26.21 9.19
N GLU A 76 -8.52 -27.48 8.82
CA GLU A 76 -9.37 -28.45 9.51
C GLU A 76 -8.81 -28.79 10.90
N GLU A 77 -7.48 -28.85 11.01
CA GLU A 77 -6.79 -29.11 12.27
C GLU A 77 -6.87 -27.89 13.21
N LEU A 78 -6.70 -26.69 12.66
CA LEU A 78 -6.89 -25.45 13.42
C LEU A 78 -8.33 -25.34 13.94
N GLN A 79 -9.33 -25.65 13.13
CA GLN A 79 -10.74 -25.66 13.55
C GLN A 79 -10.97 -26.64 14.70
N ARG A 80 -10.40 -27.85 14.61
CA ARG A 80 -10.48 -28.84 15.69
C ARG A 80 -9.86 -28.31 16.99
N MET A 81 -8.66 -27.73 16.93
CA MET A 81 -8.00 -27.14 18.09
C MET A 81 -8.82 -25.99 18.72
N MET A 82 -9.43 -25.15 17.88
CA MET A 82 -10.30 -24.06 18.35
C MET A 82 -11.51 -24.61 19.13
N LEU A 83 -12.17 -25.65 18.61
CA LEU A 83 -13.29 -26.31 19.29
C LEU A 83 -12.87 -26.98 20.60
N GLU A 84 -11.69 -27.63 20.64
CA GLU A 84 -11.10 -28.20 21.86
C GLU A 84 -10.82 -27.14 22.92
N CYS A 85 -10.46 -25.93 22.52
CA CYS A 85 -10.33 -24.77 23.40
C CYS A 85 -11.67 -24.12 23.80
N GLY A 86 -12.80 -24.69 23.39
CA GLY A 86 -14.14 -24.16 23.68
C GLY A 86 -14.53 -22.95 22.83
N ILE A 87 -13.78 -22.63 21.77
CA ILE A 87 -14.17 -21.58 20.82
C ILE A 87 -15.28 -22.14 19.93
N LYS A 88 -16.44 -21.52 20.01
CA LYS A 88 -17.63 -21.86 19.22
C LYS A 88 -17.89 -20.77 18.16
N PRO A 89 -17.58 -21.02 16.88
CA PRO A 89 -17.79 -20.04 15.81
C PRO A 89 -19.23 -19.51 15.75
N GLU A 90 -20.21 -20.37 16.01
CA GLU A 90 -21.63 -20.05 16.06
C GLU A 90 -22.02 -19.08 17.19
N GLU A 91 -21.22 -18.98 18.25
CA GLU A 91 -21.44 -18.01 19.34
C GLU A 91 -20.67 -16.70 19.11
N ASN A 92 -19.73 -16.68 18.15
CA ASN A 92 -18.94 -15.51 17.83
C ASN A 92 -19.63 -14.65 16.75
N LEU A 93 -19.95 -13.39 17.10
CA LEU A 93 -20.69 -12.48 16.23
C LEU A 93 -20.04 -12.30 14.83
N PHE A 94 -18.71 -12.22 14.76
CA PHE A 94 -18.00 -12.09 13.48
C PHE A 94 -18.03 -13.38 12.67
N SER A 95 -17.87 -14.52 13.34
CA SER A 95 -17.84 -15.83 12.69
C SER A 95 -19.22 -16.20 12.14
N ARG A 96 -20.30 -15.87 12.86
CA ARG A 96 -21.67 -16.02 12.39
C ARG A 96 -21.92 -15.30 11.07
N GLY A 97 -21.53 -14.03 10.96
CA GLY A 97 -21.72 -13.28 9.71
C GLY A 97 -20.99 -13.91 8.52
N ILE A 98 -19.80 -14.48 8.75
CA ILE A 98 -19.03 -15.19 7.70
C ILE A 98 -19.70 -16.51 7.30
N ILE A 99 -20.28 -17.25 8.27
CA ILE A 99 -20.99 -18.50 8.02
C ILE A 99 -22.28 -18.23 7.24
N GLU A 100 -23.08 -17.26 7.69
CA GLU A 100 -24.32 -16.85 7.04
C GLU A 100 -24.07 -16.44 5.57
N MET A 101 -23.01 -15.66 5.29
CA MET A 101 -22.63 -15.29 3.91
C MET A 101 -22.12 -16.44 3.02
N ARG A 102 -21.76 -17.61 3.58
CA ARG A 102 -21.33 -18.78 2.79
C ARG A 102 -22.49 -19.70 2.42
N GLU A 103 -23.61 -19.61 3.14
CA GLU A 103 -24.79 -20.45 2.94
C GLU A 103 -25.80 -19.81 1.95
N GLU A 104 -25.56 -18.56 1.52
CA GLU A 104 -26.23 -17.85 0.42
C GLU A 104 -25.56 -18.11 -0.94
#